data_AF-A0A951F910-F1
#
_entry.id   AF-A0A951F910-F1
#
_cell.length_a   1.000
_cell.length_b   1.000
_cell.length_c   1.000
_cell.angle_alpha   90.00
_cell.angle_beta   90.00
_cell.angle_gamma   90.00
#
_symmetry.space_group_name_H-M   'P 1'
#
loop_
_entity.id
_entity.type
_entity.pdbx_description
1 polymer ?
#
loop_
_entity_poly.entity_id
_entity_poly.type
_entity_poly.pdbx_seq_one_letter_code
_entity_poly.pdbx_strand_id
1 'polypeptide(L)'
;MISRLLMVLPVVLTLLPASVGSQAPLAAQPLCFPGVASIVDCIDAPFLDFWTRSGGLPVFGYPTGPALPDATELGPRTSQHFERYRLESHPDAPEPYTIQLGRLGAERLAQLGRSAEPAVGAASGCRFFAATGHNICGGFLAYWLGHGLELGDRGVSERESLALLGLPLTEPQLETNSAGDRVLTQWFERARLEDHSGTILQGLLDVEVQAALTPKAPAPGFVTIAGNWLEQQGQIVTLKGTNYYPANHPWGFMWTEWDGAAVDRDLARARRELGINTVRVLVPYRKSEGWTDGKGNISPQMLDRLREFIQ
;
A
#
# COMPACT_ATOMS: atom_id res chain seq x y z
N MET A 1 -48.52 -83.67 34.03
CA MET A 1 -49.06 -82.91 32.88
C MET A 1 -49.63 -81.60 33.41
N ILE A 2 -49.15 -80.48 32.86
CA ILE A 2 -49.71 -79.10 32.81
C ILE A 2 -48.51 -78.13 32.91
N SER A 3 -48.15 -77.61 31.74
CA SER A 3 -47.18 -76.56 31.52
C SER A 3 -47.77 -75.22 31.95
N ARG A 4 -47.06 -74.43 32.75
CA ARG A 4 -47.35 -73.00 32.97
C ARG A 4 -46.15 -72.19 32.51
N LEU A 5 -46.28 -71.65 31.30
CA LEU A 5 -45.35 -70.73 30.67
C LEU A 5 -45.49 -69.36 31.36
N LEU A 6 -44.47 -68.93 32.11
CA LEU A 6 -44.35 -67.55 32.59
C LEU A 6 -43.66 -66.73 31.49
N MET A 7 -44.43 -65.82 30.88
CA MET A 7 -43.96 -64.89 29.86
C MET A 7 -43.32 -63.68 30.56
N VAL A 8 -41.99 -63.58 30.52
CA VAL A 8 -41.26 -62.39 30.98
C VAL A 8 -41.08 -61.47 29.77
N LEU A 9 -41.74 -60.32 29.79
CA LEU A 9 -41.62 -59.29 28.76
C LEU A 9 -40.36 -58.46 29.03
N PRO A 10 -39.37 -58.39 28.12
CA PRO A 10 -38.21 -57.52 28.33
C PRO A 10 -38.60 -56.06 28.08
N VAL A 11 -38.45 -55.21 29.10
CA VAL A 11 -38.47 -53.76 28.95
C VAL A 11 -37.21 -53.34 28.21
N VAL A 12 -37.34 -53.01 26.94
CA VAL A 12 -36.26 -52.43 26.13
C VAL A 12 -36.21 -50.93 26.42
N LEU A 13 -35.22 -50.51 27.19
CA LEU A 13 -34.93 -49.10 27.45
C LEU A 13 -34.17 -48.53 26.24
N THR A 14 -34.86 -47.83 25.36
CA THR A 14 -34.24 -47.18 24.19
C THR A 14 -33.51 -45.92 24.63
N LEU A 15 -32.17 -45.98 24.74
CA LEU A 15 -31.33 -44.79 24.80
C LEU A 15 -31.39 -44.08 23.43
N LEU A 16 -32.02 -42.91 23.40
CA LEU A 16 -31.91 -41.99 22.27
C LEU A 16 -30.48 -41.45 22.21
N PRO A 17 -29.75 -41.60 21.08
CA PRO A 17 -28.46 -40.96 20.92
C PRO A 17 -28.65 -39.45 20.93
N ALA A 18 -27.96 -38.76 21.84
CA ALA A 18 -27.88 -37.31 21.83
C ALA A 18 -27.17 -36.88 20.54
N SER A 19 -27.91 -36.23 19.65
CA SER A 19 -27.37 -35.62 18.44
C SER A 19 -26.40 -34.51 18.88
N VAL A 20 -25.10 -34.80 18.87
CA VAL A 20 -24.07 -33.77 18.92
C VAL A 20 -24.18 -33.03 17.58
N GLY A 21 -24.91 -31.92 17.57
CA GLY A 21 -24.95 -31.05 16.39
C GLY A 21 -23.54 -30.55 16.11
N SER A 22 -23.01 -30.86 14.93
CA SER A 22 -21.81 -30.20 14.43
C SER A 22 -22.08 -28.70 14.38
N GLN A 23 -21.54 -27.97 15.36
CA GLN A 23 -21.46 -26.52 15.26
C GLN A 23 -20.50 -26.22 14.12
N ALA A 24 -21.00 -25.58 13.06
CA ALA A 24 -20.12 -24.96 12.09
C ALA A 24 -19.16 -24.02 12.85
N PRO A 25 -17.85 -24.03 12.55
CA PRO A 25 -16.94 -23.08 13.17
C PRO A 25 -17.50 -21.67 12.97
N LEU A 26 -17.57 -20.88 14.04
CA LEU A 26 -17.91 -19.46 13.93
C LEU A 26 -16.92 -18.86 12.93
N ALA A 27 -17.44 -18.32 11.81
CA ALA A 27 -16.64 -17.53 10.90
C ALA A 27 -15.92 -16.45 11.72
N ALA A 28 -14.60 -16.36 11.60
CA ALA A 28 -13.81 -15.36 12.29
C ALA A 28 -14.41 -13.99 12.01
N GLN A 29 -14.72 -13.22 13.06
CA GLN A 29 -15.26 -11.88 12.89
C GLN A 29 -14.18 -11.00 12.24
N PRO A 30 -14.54 -10.11 11.30
CA PRO A 30 -13.56 -9.23 10.68
C PRO A 30 -12.89 -8.32 11.74
N LEU A 31 -11.60 -8.06 11.58
CA LEU A 31 -10.86 -7.16 12.47
C LEU A 31 -10.92 -5.74 11.94
N CYS A 32 -11.66 -4.86 12.63
CA CYS A 32 -11.85 -3.46 12.27
C CYS A 32 -11.07 -2.49 13.19
N PHE A 33 -10.88 -1.25 12.76
CA PHE A 33 -10.08 -0.24 13.46
C PHE A 33 -10.86 1.05 13.80
N PRO A 34 -11.97 0.99 14.58
CA PRO A 34 -12.88 2.13 14.81
C PRO A 34 -12.27 3.33 15.58
N GLY A 35 -11.00 3.26 15.98
CA GLY A 35 -10.26 4.35 16.63
C GLY A 35 -9.20 5.01 15.75
N VAL A 36 -9.01 4.55 14.51
CA VAL A 36 -7.99 5.09 13.61
C VAL A 36 -8.68 5.90 12.52
N ALA A 37 -8.51 7.21 12.56
CA ALA A 37 -9.08 8.10 11.55
C ALA A 37 -8.59 7.68 10.15
N SER A 38 -9.49 7.75 9.15
CA SER A 38 -9.25 7.37 7.75
C SER A 38 -9.14 5.87 7.46
N ILE A 39 -9.13 4.99 8.46
CA ILE A 39 -9.22 3.54 8.24
C ILE A 39 -10.68 3.12 8.40
N VAL A 40 -11.32 2.78 7.27
CA VAL A 40 -12.73 2.40 7.21
C VAL A 40 -12.95 0.92 6.92
N ASP A 41 -11.93 0.26 6.38
CA ASP A 41 -11.95 -1.16 6.03
C ASP A 41 -11.55 -2.04 7.22
N CYS A 42 -11.97 -3.31 7.14
CA CYS A 42 -11.64 -4.34 8.11
C CYS A 42 -10.84 -5.45 7.44
N ILE A 43 -10.09 -6.21 8.22
CA ILE A 43 -9.43 -7.43 7.74
C ILE A 43 -10.46 -8.54 7.69
N ASP A 44 -10.65 -9.13 6.51
CA ASP A 44 -11.70 -10.11 6.30
C ASP A 44 -11.26 -11.52 6.70
N ALA A 45 -12.25 -12.35 7.03
CA ALA A 45 -12.07 -13.69 7.59
C ALA A 45 -11.09 -14.61 6.81
N PRO A 46 -11.03 -14.60 5.46
CA PRO A 46 -10.07 -15.44 4.72
C PRO A 46 -8.60 -15.15 5.05
N PHE A 47 -8.29 -13.93 5.50
CA PHE A 47 -6.92 -13.47 5.68
C PHE A 47 -6.55 -13.18 7.13
N LEU A 48 -7.54 -13.04 8.03
CA LEU A 48 -7.31 -12.60 9.40
C LEU A 48 -6.31 -13.48 10.17
N ASP A 49 -6.46 -14.80 10.11
CA ASP A 49 -5.57 -15.72 10.82
C ASP A 49 -4.14 -15.68 10.29
N PHE A 50 -3.99 -15.58 8.97
CA PHE A 50 -2.69 -15.46 8.32
C PHE A 50 -2.02 -14.13 8.68
N TRP A 51 -2.76 -13.02 8.56
CA TRP A 51 -2.28 -11.68 8.89
C TRP A 51 -1.82 -11.60 10.34
N THR A 52 -2.62 -12.16 11.27
CA THR A 52 -2.35 -12.10 12.72
C THR A 52 -1.08 -12.87 13.08
N ARG A 53 -0.89 -14.07 12.51
CA ARG A 53 0.29 -14.91 12.82
C ARG A 53 1.55 -14.43 12.12
N SER A 54 1.43 -13.85 10.93
CA SER A 54 2.56 -13.39 10.12
C SER A 54 3.02 -11.95 10.44
N GLY A 55 2.81 -11.50 11.67
CA GLY A 55 3.33 -10.22 12.18
C GLY A 55 2.38 -9.04 12.14
N GLY A 56 1.19 -9.19 11.56
CA GLY A 56 0.10 -8.22 11.65
C GLY A 56 0.44 -6.81 11.18
N LEU A 57 -0.01 -5.81 11.93
CA LEU A 57 0.04 -4.40 11.55
C LEU A 57 1.46 -3.89 11.22
N PRO A 58 2.51 -4.22 12.01
CA PRO A 58 3.89 -3.86 11.66
C PRO A 58 4.38 -4.37 10.29
N VAL A 59 3.87 -5.51 9.81
CA VAL A 59 4.31 -6.13 8.56
C VAL A 59 3.45 -5.68 7.38
N PHE A 60 2.12 -5.76 7.53
CA PHE A 60 1.19 -5.55 6.41
C PHE A 60 0.63 -4.14 6.34
N GLY A 61 0.55 -3.44 7.48
CA GLY A 61 -0.21 -2.20 7.61
C GLY A 61 -1.72 -2.42 7.71
N TYR A 62 -2.47 -1.31 7.60
CA TYR A 62 -3.92 -1.33 7.61
C TYR A 62 -4.51 -1.86 6.30
N PRO A 63 -5.71 -2.45 6.31
CA PRO A 63 -6.42 -2.78 5.08
C PRO A 63 -6.75 -1.49 4.30
N THR A 64 -6.64 -1.56 2.97
CA THR A 64 -6.97 -0.45 2.06
C THR A 64 -8.23 -0.72 1.23
N GLY A 65 -8.88 -1.87 1.49
CA GLY A 65 -10.14 -2.27 0.89
C GLY A 65 -10.63 -3.62 1.43
N PRO A 66 -11.84 -4.04 1.06
CA PRO A 66 -12.37 -5.36 1.40
C PRO A 66 -11.65 -6.47 0.64
N ALA A 67 -11.82 -7.71 1.09
CA ALA A 67 -11.45 -8.89 0.33
C ALA A 67 -12.39 -9.05 -0.86
N LEU A 68 -11.82 -9.07 -2.07
CA LEU A 68 -12.56 -9.13 -3.32
C LEU A 68 -12.20 -10.38 -4.12
N PRO A 69 -13.16 -10.95 -4.87
CA PRO A 69 -12.85 -12.02 -5.80
C PRO A 69 -12.10 -11.47 -7.02
N ASP A 70 -10.96 -12.07 -7.32
CA ASP A 70 -10.18 -11.84 -8.53
C ASP A 70 -10.54 -12.88 -9.59
N ALA A 71 -10.82 -12.40 -10.80
CA ALA A 71 -10.95 -13.25 -11.97
C ALA A 71 -9.54 -13.65 -12.44
N THR A 72 -9.13 -14.89 -12.15
CA THR A 72 -7.85 -15.43 -12.64
C THR A 72 -8.10 -16.56 -13.62
N GLU A 73 -7.16 -16.79 -14.55
CA GLU A 73 -7.21 -17.92 -15.48
C GLU A 73 -7.22 -19.28 -14.77
N LEU A 74 -6.77 -19.32 -13.50
CA LEU A 74 -6.68 -20.51 -12.67
C LEU A 74 -7.92 -20.72 -11.77
N GLY A 75 -8.96 -19.89 -11.91
CA GLY A 75 -10.18 -19.95 -11.11
C GLY A 75 -10.39 -18.74 -10.20
N PRO A 76 -11.51 -18.68 -9.47
CA PRO A 76 -11.79 -17.58 -8.56
C PRO A 76 -10.79 -17.61 -7.40
N ARG A 77 -10.02 -16.54 -7.26
CA ARG A 77 -9.22 -16.27 -6.06
C ARG A 77 -9.85 -15.11 -5.32
N THR A 78 -9.53 -14.98 -4.05
CA THR A 78 -9.83 -13.78 -3.28
C THR A 78 -8.51 -13.08 -2.99
N SER A 79 -8.48 -11.77 -3.06
CA SER A 79 -7.37 -10.98 -2.54
C SER A 79 -7.87 -9.87 -1.64
N GLN A 80 -7.00 -9.41 -0.74
CA GLN A 80 -7.23 -8.21 0.04
C GLN A 80 -5.97 -7.34 0.05
N HIS A 81 -6.19 -6.05 -0.15
CA HIS A 81 -5.15 -5.03 -0.21
C HIS A 81 -4.89 -4.42 1.17
N PHE A 82 -3.63 -4.16 1.46
CA PHE A 82 -3.15 -3.51 2.69
C PHE A 82 -2.13 -2.44 2.33
N GLU A 83 -1.69 -1.62 3.28
CA GLU A 83 -0.77 -0.53 2.95
C GLU A 83 0.54 -1.01 2.30
N ARG A 84 1.08 -2.16 2.72
CA ARG A 84 2.39 -2.66 2.25
C ARG A 84 2.30 -3.85 1.30
N TYR A 85 1.25 -4.65 1.40
CA TYR A 85 1.13 -5.94 0.72
C TYR A 85 -0.29 -6.23 0.27
N ARG A 86 -0.41 -7.10 -0.74
CA ARG A 86 -1.67 -7.74 -1.13
C ARG A 86 -1.62 -9.20 -0.70
N LEU A 87 -2.62 -9.65 0.05
CA LEU A 87 -2.80 -11.06 0.40
C LEU A 87 -3.68 -11.72 -0.66
N GLU A 88 -3.27 -12.90 -1.13
CA GLU A 88 -3.93 -13.63 -2.21
C GLU A 88 -4.23 -15.06 -1.73
N SER A 89 -5.45 -15.54 -1.98
CA SER A 89 -5.83 -16.92 -1.69
C SER A 89 -5.42 -17.86 -2.83
N HIS A 90 -4.76 -18.95 -2.49
CA HIS A 90 -4.33 -20.01 -3.40
C HIS A 90 -4.81 -21.38 -2.88
N PRO A 91 -6.11 -21.70 -3.00
CA PRO A 91 -6.66 -22.95 -2.46
C PRO A 91 -6.05 -24.22 -3.08
N ASP A 92 -5.48 -24.11 -4.28
CA ASP A 92 -4.82 -25.22 -4.97
C ASP A 92 -3.35 -25.41 -4.56
N ALA A 93 -2.79 -24.48 -3.78
CA ALA A 93 -1.43 -24.59 -3.27
C ALA A 93 -1.39 -25.52 -2.04
N PRO A 94 -0.31 -26.29 -1.84
CA PRO A 94 -0.16 -27.07 -0.62
C PRO A 94 0.00 -26.17 0.59
N GLU A 95 -0.53 -26.60 1.74
CA GLU A 95 -0.21 -25.99 3.03
C GLU A 95 1.32 -25.94 3.26
N PRO A 96 1.86 -24.86 3.87
CA PRO A 96 1.18 -23.67 4.39
C PRO A 96 1.02 -22.51 3.37
N TYR A 97 1.12 -22.76 2.06
CA TYR A 97 1.16 -21.73 1.01
C TYR A 97 -0.22 -21.40 0.40
N THR A 98 -1.29 -21.70 1.12
CA THR A 98 -2.67 -21.42 0.70
C THR A 98 -3.00 -19.93 0.75
N ILE A 99 -2.22 -19.12 1.47
CA ILE A 99 -2.20 -17.66 1.37
C ILE A 99 -0.80 -17.23 0.94
N GLN A 100 -0.71 -16.36 -0.06
CA GLN A 100 0.56 -15.84 -0.58
C GLN A 100 0.49 -14.32 -0.71
N LEU A 101 1.65 -13.67 -0.78
CA LEU A 101 1.72 -12.24 -1.05
C LEU A 101 1.88 -11.98 -2.54
N GLY A 102 1.12 -11.00 -3.03
CA GLY A 102 1.27 -10.48 -4.39
C GLY A 102 2.68 -9.97 -4.67
N ARG A 103 3.09 -10.01 -5.93
CA ARG A 103 4.45 -9.63 -6.36
C ARG A 103 4.57 -8.12 -6.59
N LEU A 104 4.20 -7.34 -5.57
CA LEU A 104 4.05 -5.89 -5.69
C LEU A 104 5.34 -5.17 -6.09
N GLY A 105 6.51 -5.68 -5.69
CA GLY A 105 7.79 -5.10 -6.10
C GLY A 105 8.07 -5.29 -7.59
N ALA A 106 7.78 -6.48 -8.11
CA ALA A 106 7.86 -6.73 -9.54
C ALA A 106 6.83 -5.91 -10.34
N GLU A 107 5.58 -5.85 -9.85
CA GLU A 107 4.49 -5.06 -10.46
C GLU A 107 4.86 -3.58 -10.52
N ARG A 108 5.37 -3.02 -9.43
CA ARG A 108 5.77 -1.62 -9.36
C ARG A 108 6.96 -1.31 -10.27
N LEU A 109 7.99 -2.16 -10.29
CA LEU A 109 9.11 -1.99 -11.21
C LEU A 109 8.63 -2.03 -12.67
N ALA A 110 7.68 -2.90 -13.02
CA ALA A 110 7.09 -2.92 -14.35
C ALA A 110 6.34 -1.61 -14.67
N GLN A 111 5.54 -1.06 -13.75
CA GLN A 111 4.89 0.25 -13.91
C GLN A 111 5.89 1.39 -14.13
N LEU A 112 7.09 1.27 -13.55
CA LEU A 112 8.19 2.24 -13.70
C LEU A 112 9.07 1.97 -14.94
N GLY A 113 8.77 0.94 -15.75
CA GLY A 113 9.58 0.57 -16.91
C GLY A 113 10.93 -0.07 -16.58
N ARG A 114 11.06 -0.66 -15.38
CA ARG A 114 12.30 -1.23 -14.81
C ARG A 114 12.19 -2.75 -14.57
N SER A 115 11.41 -3.47 -15.38
CA SER A 115 11.16 -4.90 -15.18
C SER A 115 12.37 -5.82 -15.47
N ALA A 116 13.44 -5.31 -16.08
CA ALA A 116 14.61 -6.09 -16.49
C ALA A 116 15.92 -5.42 -16.07
N GLU A 117 16.19 -5.40 -14.77
CA GLU A 117 17.43 -4.87 -14.21
C GLU A 117 18.60 -5.85 -14.49
N PRO A 118 19.80 -5.36 -14.84
CA PRO A 118 20.90 -6.24 -15.21
C PRO A 118 21.40 -7.10 -14.04
N ALA A 119 21.56 -8.41 -14.27
CA ALA A 119 22.22 -9.30 -13.33
C ALA A 119 23.68 -8.88 -13.10
N VAL A 120 24.14 -8.97 -11.84
CA VAL A 120 25.48 -8.50 -11.44
C VAL A 120 26.42 -9.63 -11.02
N GLY A 121 25.92 -10.85 -10.85
CA GLY A 121 26.70 -12.02 -10.41
C GLY A 121 26.97 -12.04 -8.91
N ALA A 122 27.63 -13.09 -8.42
CA ALA A 122 27.81 -13.29 -6.98
C ALA A 122 28.85 -12.33 -6.37
N ALA A 123 28.48 -11.68 -5.26
CA ALA A 123 29.35 -10.79 -4.50
C ALA A 123 29.82 -11.44 -3.18
N SER A 124 31.05 -11.14 -2.76
CA SER A 124 31.61 -11.61 -1.48
C SER A 124 30.91 -10.96 -0.29
N GLY A 125 30.60 -11.72 0.75
CA GLY A 125 29.92 -11.23 1.95
C GLY A 125 28.41 -10.98 1.78
N CYS A 126 27.83 -11.41 0.65
CA CYS A 126 26.41 -11.26 0.34
C CYS A 126 25.73 -12.61 0.11
N ARG A 127 24.40 -12.62 0.22
CA ARG A 127 23.58 -13.75 -0.25
C ARG A 127 23.26 -13.55 -1.73
N PHE A 128 23.83 -14.38 -2.59
CA PHE A 128 23.55 -14.38 -4.02
C PHE A 128 22.38 -15.30 -4.38
N PHE A 129 21.49 -14.82 -5.26
CA PHE A 129 20.37 -15.59 -5.81
C PHE A 129 20.56 -15.81 -7.31
N ALA A 130 20.95 -17.02 -7.70
CA ALA A 130 21.19 -17.37 -9.10
C ALA A 130 19.94 -17.22 -10.00
N ALA A 131 18.74 -17.35 -9.42
CA ALA A 131 17.47 -17.23 -10.14
C ALA A 131 17.25 -15.83 -10.73
N THR A 132 17.74 -14.78 -10.05
CA THR A 132 17.61 -13.39 -10.50
C THR A 132 18.95 -12.74 -10.85
N GLY A 133 20.06 -13.33 -10.42
CA GLY A 133 21.40 -12.79 -10.66
C GLY A 133 21.77 -11.61 -9.74
N HIS A 134 21.05 -11.44 -8.63
CA HIS A 134 21.22 -10.34 -7.67
C HIS A 134 21.65 -10.82 -6.29
N ASN A 135 22.15 -9.87 -5.49
CA ASN A 135 22.66 -10.10 -4.15
C ASN A 135 21.82 -9.38 -3.09
N ILE A 136 21.85 -9.88 -1.87
CA ILE A 136 21.43 -9.14 -0.68
C ILE A 136 22.65 -9.01 0.24
N CYS A 137 22.98 -7.80 0.66
CA CYS A 137 24.17 -7.49 1.44
C CYS A 137 23.83 -6.63 2.67
N GLY A 138 24.75 -6.57 3.64
CA GLY A 138 24.70 -5.58 4.73
C GLY A 138 23.40 -5.57 5.54
N GLY A 139 22.87 -4.37 5.80
CA GLY A 139 21.63 -4.18 6.57
C GLY A 139 20.41 -4.85 5.93
N PHE A 140 20.30 -4.85 4.60
CA PHE A 140 19.23 -5.55 3.90
C PHE A 140 19.32 -7.07 4.09
N LEU A 141 20.52 -7.64 4.12
CA LEU A 141 20.70 -9.07 4.38
C LEU A 141 20.33 -9.43 5.82
N ALA A 142 20.73 -8.60 6.79
CA ALA A 142 20.34 -8.79 8.18
C ALA A 142 18.81 -8.71 8.36
N TYR A 143 18.16 -7.74 7.70
CA TYR A 143 16.71 -7.64 7.69
C TYR A 143 16.06 -8.88 7.07
N TRP A 144 16.52 -9.29 5.89
CA TRP A 144 15.96 -10.43 5.16
C TRP A 144 16.08 -11.74 5.96
N LEU A 145 17.22 -11.98 6.60
CA LEU A 145 17.42 -13.16 7.48
C LEU A 145 16.59 -13.11 8.77
N GLY A 146 16.18 -11.92 9.20
CA GLY A 146 15.45 -11.71 10.45
C GLY A 146 13.93 -11.60 10.29
N HIS A 147 13.41 -11.58 9.07
CA HIS A 147 11.98 -11.39 8.79
C HIS A 147 11.46 -12.42 7.78
N GLY A 148 10.32 -13.03 8.11
CA GLY A 148 9.64 -13.98 7.26
C GLY A 148 8.17 -14.14 7.68
N LEU A 149 7.40 -14.84 6.85
CA LEU A 149 6.03 -15.24 7.20
C LEU A 149 6.05 -16.42 8.18
N GLU A 150 4.99 -16.60 8.97
CA GLU A 150 4.86 -17.75 9.87
C GLU A 150 4.42 -18.98 9.09
N LEU A 151 5.38 -19.82 8.70
CA LEU A 151 5.11 -21.04 7.94
C LEU A 151 5.42 -22.31 8.75
N GLY A 152 5.62 -22.18 10.07
CA GLY A 152 5.83 -23.28 11.00
C GLY A 152 7.29 -23.70 11.21
N ASP A 153 8.27 -22.94 10.71
CA ASP A 153 9.67 -23.22 11.02
C ASP A 153 10.09 -22.65 12.39
N ARG A 154 11.21 -23.15 12.92
CA ARG A 154 11.78 -22.59 14.15
C ARG A 154 12.67 -21.40 13.81
N GLY A 155 12.26 -20.21 14.26
CA GLY A 155 12.93 -18.96 13.88
C GLY A 155 12.59 -18.59 12.45
N VAL A 156 13.31 -17.64 11.86
CA VAL A 156 13.08 -17.24 10.46
C VAL A 156 13.93 -18.10 9.54
N SER A 157 13.28 -18.88 8.68
CA SER A 157 13.97 -19.66 7.65
C SER A 157 14.03 -18.93 6.31
N GLU A 158 14.92 -19.39 5.41
CA GLU A 158 15.02 -18.83 4.05
C GLU A 158 13.69 -18.91 3.28
N ARG A 159 12.88 -19.97 3.45
CA ARG A 159 11.58 -20.06 2.77
C ARG A 159 10.58 -19.05 3.32
N GLU A 160 10.66 -18.69 4.60
CA GLU A 160 9.80 -17.68 5.21
C GLU A 160 10.17 -16.27 4.78
N SER A 161 11.48 -15.98 4.70
CA SER A 161 12.00 -14.72 4.12
C SER A 161 11.63 -14.58 2.64
N LEU A 162 11.75 -15.67 1.86
CA LEU A 162 11.32 -15.70 0.46
C LEU A 162 9.81 -15.49 0.33
N ALA A 163 9.01 -16.05 1.23
CA ALA A 163 7.57 -15.89 1.18
C ALA A 163 7.14 -14.45 1.52
N LEU A 164 7.85 -13.76 2.43
CA LEU A 164 7.57 -12.36 2.80
C LEU A 164 8.11 -11.35 1.76
N LEU A 165 9.38 -11.46 1.40
CA LEU A 165 10.08 -10.45 0.62
C LEU A 165 10.24 -10.87 -0.85
N GLY A 166 10.43 -12.16 -1.08
CA GLY A 166 10.76 -12.72 -2.40
C GLY A 166 12.24 -12.61 -2.74
N LEU A 167 12.55 -12.91 -4.01
CA LEU A 167 13.90 -12.80 -4.55
C LEU A 167 14.28 -11.33 -4.77
N PRO A 168 15.55 -10.93 -4.61
CA PRO A 168 16.01 -9.59 -4.97
C PRO A 168 15.92 -9.38 -6.48
N LEU A 169 15.44 -8.22 -6.89
CA LEU A 169 15.28 -7.79 -8.28
C LEU A 169 16.23 -6.67 -8.68
N THR A 170 16.88 -6.03 -7.70
CA THR A 170 17.88 -4.97 -7.94
C THR A 170 19.04 -5.13 -6.97
N GLU A 171 20.14 -4.45 -7.27
CA GLU A 171 21.08 -4.05 -6.23
C GLU A 171 20.57 -2.80 -5.49
N PRO A 172 21.07 -2.49 -4.27
CA PRO A 172 20.69 -1.27 -3.58
C PRO A 172 21.09 0.00 -4.34
N GLN A 173 20.15 0.93 -4.51
CA GLN A 173 20.37 2.22 -5.18
C GLN A 173 19.73 3.36 -4.38
N LEU A 174 20.32 4.55 -4.41
CA LEU A 174 19.70 5.72 -3.78
C LEU A 174 18.52 6.19 -4.65
N GLU A 175 17.32 6.14 -4.09
CA GLU A 175 16.08 6.53 -4.75
C GLU A 175 15.35 7.60 -3.92
N THR A 176 14.48 8.36 -4.58
CA THR A 176 13.55 9.27 -3.89
C THR A 176 12.27 8.50 -3.61
N ASN A 177 11.90 8.34 -2.33
CA ASN A 177 10.67 7.66 -1.96
C ASN A 177 9.43 8.58 -2.12
N SER A 178 8.24 8.04 -1.84
CA SER A 178 6.97 8.78 -1.94
C SER A 178 6.84 9.95 -0.96
N ALA A 179 7.65 10.00 0.10
CA ALA A 179 7.73 11.14 1.02
C ALA A 179 8.70 12.24 0.54
N GLY A 180 9.45 12.00 -0.54
CA GLY A 180 10.46 12.93 -1.07
C GLY A 180 11.86 12.73 -0.47
N ASP A 181 12.03 11.76 0.43
CA ASP A 181 13.32 11.46 1.04
C ASP A 181 14.20 10.67 0.09
N ARG A 182 15.52 10.95 0.13
CA ARG A 182 16.52 10.16 -0.56
C ARG A 182 17.02 9.03 0.33
N VAL A 183 16.62 7.81 0.03
CA VAL A 183 16.92 6.60 0.83
C VAL A 183 17.60 5.55 -0.03
N LEU A 184 18.45 4.72 0.59
CA LEU A 184 19.02 3.57 -0.10
C LEU A 184 17.92 2.51 -0.19
N THR A 185 17.65 2.03 -1.39
CA THR A 185 16.48 1.21 -1.71
C THR A 185 16.91 -0.04 -2.43
N GLN A 186 16.37 -1.19 -2.00
CA GLN A 186 16.49 -2.44 -2.73
C GLN A 186 15.11 -3.03 -3.00
N TRP A 187 14.89 -3.46 -4.23
CA TRP A 187 13.63 -4.04 -4.68
C TRP A 187 13.68 -5.57 -4.67
N PHE A 188 12.57 -6.18 -4.25
CA PHE A 188 12.36 -7.62 -4.21
C PHE A 188 11.07 -7.97 -4.95
N GLU A 189 10.80 -9.26 -5.19
CA GLU A 189 9.58 -9.65 -5.89
C GLU A 189 8.30 -9.13 -5.22
N ARG A 190 8.24 -9.12 -3.89
CA ARG A 190 7.03 -8.81 -3.12
C ARG A 190 7.12 -7.49 -2.36
N ALA A 191 8.31 -6.93 -2.19
CA ALA A 191 8.54 -5.80 -1.31
C ALA A 191 9.59 -4.82 -1.85
N ARG A 192 9.61 -3.62 -1.26
CA ARG A 192 10.69 -2.64 -1.36
C ARG A 192 11.23 -2.38 0.03
N LEU A 193 12.54 -2.59 0.23
CA LEU A 193 13.22 -2.24 1.47
C LEU A 193 13.96 -0.92 1.32
N GLU A 194 13.85 -0.07 2.33
CA GLU A 194 14.45 1.26 2.39
C GLU A 194 15.31 1.39 3.64
N ASP A 195 16.52 1.94 3.49
CA ASP A 195 17.39 2.28 4.62
C ASP A 195 17.15 3.73 5.06
N HIS A 196 16.59 3.86 6.26
CA HIS A 196 16.34 5.13 6.95
C HIS A 196 17.39 5.35 8.03
N SER A 197 18.62 5.69 7.61
CA SER A 197 19.76 5.97 8.49
C SER A 197 20.14 4.81 9.43
N GLY A 198 20.23 3.60 8.88
CA GLY A 198 20.57 2.36 9.56
C GLY A 198 19.36 1.52 9.97
N THR A 199 18.14 2.05 9.81
CA THR A 199 16.90 1.32 10.08
C THR A 199 16.26 0.88 8.76
N ILE A 200 16.15 -0.43 8.54
CA ILE A 200 15.50 -0.96 7.34
C ILE A 200 13.99 -0.99 7.54
N LEU A 201 13.26 -0.33 6.64
CA LEU A 201 11.81 -0.25 6.62
C LEU A 201 11.25 -0.80 5.31
N GLN A 202 9.99 -1.23 5.36
CA GLN A 202 9.24 -1.64 4.18
C GLN A 202 8.39 -0.48 3.67
N GLY A 203 8.49 -0.21 2.37
CA GLY A 203 7.66 0.81 1.71
C GLY A 203 6.16 0.46 1.73
N LEU A 204 5.30 1.48 1.63
CA LEU A 204 3.84 1.33 1.50
C LEU A 204 3.45 0.94 0.07
N LEU A 205 3.97 -0.21 -0.36
CA LEU A 205 4.12 -0.52 -1.77
C LEU A 205 2.79 -0.74 -2.48
N ASP A 206 1.80 -1.36 -1.84
CA ASP A 206 0.49 -1.57 -2.48
C ASP A 206 -0.24 -0.24 -2.68
N VAL A 207 -0.12 0.72 -1.74
CA VAL A 207 -0.67 2.08 -1.93
C VAL A 207 -0.10 2.71 -3.20
N GLU A 208 1.20 2.58 -3.43
CA GLU A 208 1.87 3.13 -4.61
C GLU A 208 1.47 2.40 -5.91
N VAL A 209 1.29 1.07 -5.84
CA VAL A 209 0.85 0.24 -6.97
C VAL A 209 -0.58 0.60 -7.37
N GLN A 210 -1.50 0.65 -6.41
CA GLN A 210 -2.91 1.01 -6.66
C GLN A 210 -3.04 2.47 -7.16
N ALA A 211 -2.27 3.39 -6.59
CA ALA A 211 -2.28 4.78 -7.02
C ALA A 211 -1.84 4.95 -8.49
N ALA A 212 -0.95 4.10 -8.99
CA ALA A 212 -0.54 4.13 -10.40
C ALA A 212 -1.50 3.44 -11.38
N LEU A 213 -2.33 2.52 -10.89
CA LEU A 213 -3.42 1.93 -11.69
C LEU A 213 -4.59 2.91 -11.86
N THR A 214 -4.78 3.80 -10.89
CA THR A 214 -5.73 4.90 -11.02
C THR A 214 -5.19 5.85 -12.07
N PRO A 215 -5.87 6.06 -13.21
CA PRO A 215 -5.44 7.08 -14.16
C PRO A 215 -5.31 8.38 -13.39
N LYS A 216 -4.15 9.04 -13.43
CA LYS A 216 -4.00 10.39 -12.89
C LYS A 216 -5.16 11.17 -13.49
N ALA A 217 -6.15 11.52 -12.66
CA ALA A 217 -7.30 12.27 -13.12
C ALA A 217 -6.73 13.43 -13.92
N PRO A 218 -7.15 13.64 -15.19
CA PRO A 218 -6.58 14.71 -15.98
C PRO A 218 -6.64 15.95 -15.11
N ALA A 219 -5.48 16.60 -14.93
CA ALA A 219 -5.37 17.77 -14.05
C ALA A 219 -6.58 18.63 -14.33
N PRO A 220 -7.44 18.88 -13.33
CA PRO A 220 -8.78 19.31 -13.63
C PRO A 220 -8.63 20.64 -14.37
N GLY A 221 -9.11 20.64 -15.63
CA GLY A 221 -8.82 21.72 -16.58
C GLY A 221 -9.31 23.06 -16.03
N PHE A 222 -9.10 24.14 -16.78
CA PHE A 222 -9.67 25.43 -16.36
C PHE A 222 -11.16 25.29 -16.07
N VAL A 223 -11.58 25.85 -14.92
CA VAL A 223 -12.99 26.02 -14.60
C VAL A 223 -13.61 26.91 -15.68
N THR A 224 -14.71 26.47 -16.27
CA THR A 224 -15.46 27.22 -17.29
C THR A 224 -16.79 27.74 -16.74
N ILE A 225 -17.43 28.63 -17.49
CA ILE A 225 -18.76 29.14 -17.16
C ILE A 225 -19.81 28.28 -17.86
N ALA A 226 -20.72 27.69 -17.10
CA ALA A 226 -21.87 26.92 -17.57
C ALA A 226 -23.16 27.59 -17.10
N GLY A 227 -23.69 28.51 -17.92
CA GLY A 227 -24.83 29.35 -17.53
C GLY A 227 -24.47 30.25 -16.34
N ASN A 228 -25.14 30.03 -15.20
CA ASN A 228 -24.88 30.78 -13.96
C ASN A 228 -23.92 30.05 -13.00
N TRP A 229 -23.36 28.92 -13.43
CA TRP A 229 -22.49 28.08 -12.60
C TRP A 229 -21.07 28.04 -13.15
N LEU A 230 -20.14 27.74 -12.26
CA LEU A 230 -18.80 27.33 -12.64
C LEU A 230 -18.79 25.82 -12.79
N GLU A 231 -18.14 25.32 -13.84
CA GLU A 231 -18.06 23.91 -14.14
C GLU A 231 -16.61 23.48 -14.33
N GLN A 232 -16.26 22.30 -13.83
CA GLN A 232 -14.98 21.66 -14.09
C GLN A 232 -15.25 20.19 -14.37
N GLN A 233 -14.94 19.74 -15.59
CA GLN A 233 -15.16 18.36 -16.04
C GLN A 233 -16.61 17.87 -15.85
N GLY A 234 -17.62 18.67 -16.20
CA GLY A 234 -19.03 18.27 -16.05
C GLY A 234 -19.60 18.46 -14.64
N GLN A 235 -18.79 18.86 -13.66
CA GLN A 235 -19.22 19.04 -12.27
C GLN A 235 -19.33 20.52 -11.91
N ILE A 236 -20.43 20.89 -11.26
CA ILE A 236 -20.59 22.25 -10.73
C ILE A 236 -19.60 22.48 -9.59
N VAL A 237 -18.82 23.55 -9.71
CA VAL A 237 -17.84 23.99 -8.72
C VAL A 237 -18.41 25.14 -7.92
N THR A 238 -18.52 24.97 -6.60
CA THR A 238 -18.77 26.08 -5.67
C THR A 238 -17.44 26.54 -5.09
N LEU A 239 -17.00 27.76 -5.43
CA LEU A 239 -15.73 28.27 -4.93
C LEU A 239 -15.82 28.59 -3.44
N LYS A 240 -14.91 28.00 -2.67
CA LYS A 240 -14.61 28.36 -1.28
C LYS A 240 -13.13 28.64 -1.21
N GLY A 241 -12.77 29.92 -1.25
CA GLY A 241 -11.37 30.31 -1.41
C GLY A 241 -10.84 31.37 -0.48
N THR A 242 -9.52 31.46 -0.44
CA THR A 242 -8.75 32.42 0.37
C THR A 242 -7.53 32.93 -0.40
N ASN A 243 -6.97 34.05 0.03
CA ASN A 243 -5.61 34.42 -0.37
C ASN A 243 -4.64 33.45 0.32
N TYR A 244 -3.66 32.95 -0.43
CA TYR A 244 -2.66 32.03 0.10
C TYR A 244 -1.26 32.66 0.08
N TYR A 245 -0.57 32.49 1.20
CA TYR A 245 0.86 32.72 1.38
C TYR A 245 1.39 31.63 2.32
N PRO A 246 2.65 31.16 2.14
CA PRO A 246 3.21 30.10 2.99
C PRO A 246 3.20 30.49 4.46
N ALA A 247 2.87 29.56 5.36
CA ALA A 247 2.78 29.84 6.79
C ALA A 247 4.12 30.28 7.40
N ASN A 248 5.23 29.79 6.84
CA ASN A 248 6.58 30.00 7.39
C ASN A 248 7.34 31.16 6.74
N HIS A 249 6.79 31.80 5.70
CA HIS A 249 7.47 32.88 4.97
C HIS A 249 6.54 34.08 4.74
N PRO A 250 7.04 35.32 4.86
CA PRO A 250 6.28 36.49 4.43
C PRO A 250 5.91 36.37 2.94
N TRP A 251 4.76 36.95 2.56
CA TRP A 251 4.23 36.85 1.20
C TRP A 251 5.22 37.22 0.08
N GLY A 252 6.13 38.16 0.34
CA GLY A 252 7.15 38.61 -0.62
C GLY A 252 8.22 37.56 -0.94
N PHE A 253 8.37 36.54 -0.08
CA PHE A 253 9.33 35.45 -0.26
C PHE A 253 8.70 34.18 -0.83
N MET A 254 7.37 34.14 -1.00
CA MET A 254 6.63 32.95 -1.45
C MET A 254 7.29 32.25 -2.64
N TRP A 255 7.74 33.01 -3.63
CA TRP A 255 8.31 32.47 -4.86
C TRP A 255 9.83 32.42 -4.89
N THR A 256 10.52 33.13 -4.00
CA THR A 256 11.98 33.20 -3.97
C THR A 256 12.58 32.19 -3.00
N GLU A 257 11.91 31.94 -1.89
CA GLU A 257 12.21 30.93 -0.86
C GLU A 257 11.19 29.79 -0.95
N TRP A 258 11.08 29.19 -2.13
CA TRP A 258 10.09 28.15 -2.42
C TRP A 258 10.37 26.86 -1.64
N ASP A 259 9.39 26.43 -0.84
CA ASP A 259 9.31 25.13 -0.17
C ASP A 259 7.98 24.46 -0.56
N GLY A 260 8.00 23.68 -1.63
CA GLY A 260 6.79 23.04 -2.17
C GLY A 260 6.14 22.08 -1.19
N ALA A 261 6.93 21.31 -0.43
CA ALA A 261 6.41 20.38 0.56
C ALA A 261 5.68 21.11 1.71
N ALA A 262 6.17 22.28 2.16
CA ALA A 262 5.44 23.09 3.12
C ALA A 262 4.14 23.65 2.54
N VAL A 263 4.18 24.12 1.29
CA VAL A 263 3.00 24.64 0.61
C VAL A 263 1.91 23.57 0.45
N ASP A 264 2.29 22.35 0.08
CA ASP A 264 1.36 21.23 -0.05
C ASP A 264 0.72 20.89 1.29
N ARG A 265 1.50 20.89 2.39
CA ARG A 265 0.96 20.69 3.74
C ARG A 265 -0.05 21.78 4.13
N ASP A 266 0.26 23.04 3.84
CA ASP A 266 -0.62 24.17 4.15
C ASP A 266 -1.94 24.08 3.37
N LEU A 267 -1.88 23.82 2.06
CA LEU A 267 -3.06 23.69 1.20
C LEU A 267 -3.90 22.46 1.54
N ALA A 268 -3.25 21.32 1.82
CA ALA A 268 -3.94 20.11 2.25
C ALA A 268 -4.66 20.34 3.59
N ARG A 269 -4.04 21.07 4.51
CA ARG A 269 -4.66 21.47 5.77
C ARG A 269 -5.87 22.39 5.55
N ALA A 270 -5.74 23.43 4.73
CA ALA A 270 -6.84 24.33 4.41
C ALA A 270 -8.03 23.60 3.76
N ARG A 271 -7.75 22.61 2.90
CA ARG A 271 -8.78 21.76 2.30
C ARG A 271 -9.48 20.89 3.36
N ARG A 272 -8.73 20.21 4.23
CA ARG A 272 -9.30 19.31 5.23
C ARG A 272 -10.05 20.03 6.35
N GLU A 273 -9.48 21.09 6.90
CA GLU A 273 -10.01 21.75 8.10
C GLU A 273 -11.08 22.80 7.77
N LEU A 274 -10.93 23.49 6.65
CA LEU A 274 -11.79 24.62 6.28
C LEU A 274 -12.60 24.36 5.01
N GLY A 275 -12.39 23.24 4.33
CA GLY A 275 -13.07 22.94 3.06
C GLY A 275 -12.65 23.88 1.92
N ILE A 276 -11.49 24.54 2.01
CA ILE A 276 -10.99 25.43 0.96
C ILE A 276 -10.70 24.60 -0.29
N ASN A 277 -11.26 25.01 -1.43
CA ASN A 277 -11.05 24.38 -2.73
C ASN A 277 -10.46 25.34 -3.78
N THR A 278 -10.17 26.57 -3.40
CA THR A 278 -9.60 27.58 -4.30
C THR A 278 -8.68 28.49 -3.51
N VAL A 279 -7.55 28.87 -4.09
CA VAL A 279 -6.67 29.88 -3.50
C VAL A 279 -6.33 30.95 -4.52
N ARG A 280 -6.17 32.18 -4.04
CA ARG A 280 -5.64 33.29 -4.83
C ARG A 280 -4.21 33.54 -4.42
N VAL A 281 -3.32 33.57 -5.40
CA VAL A 281 -1.91 33.90 -5.24
C VAL A 281 -1.54 35.08 -6.13
N LEU A 282 -0.46 35.77 -5.78
CA LEU A 282 0.14 36.78 -6.64
C LEU A 282 1.24 36.11 -7.43
N VAL A 283 1.19 36.14 -8.76
CA VAL A 283 2.29 35.73 -9.63
C VAL A 283 2.99 37.01 -10.10
N PRO A 284 4.19 37.32 -9.56
CA PRO A 284 4.90 38.51 -9.98
C PRO A 284 5.34 38.40 -11.45
N TYR A 285 5.24 39.50 -12.20
CA TYR A 285 5.67 39.55 -13.60
C TYR A 285 6.71 40.67 -13.79
N ARG A 286 7.81 40.59 -13.04
CA ARG A 286 8.89 41.58 -13.07
C ARG A 286 10.25 40.90 -13.16
N LYS A 287 11.17 41.55 -13.87
CA LYS A 287 12.56 41.10 -14.00
C LYS A 287 13.29 41.06 -12.65
N SER A 288 13.00 42.03 -11.76
CA SER A 288 13.62 42.13 -10.43
C SER A 288 13.31 40.95 -9.51
N GLU A 289 12.23 40.21 -9.78
CA GLU A 289 11.77 39.08 -8.96
C GLU A 289 12.12 37.73 -9.61
N GLY A 290 12.86 37.75 -10.73
CA GLY A 290 13.34 36.54 -11.41
C GLY A 290 12.27 35.79 -12.22
N TRP A 291 11.05 36.32 -12.34
CA TRP A 291 9.95 35.72 -13.09
C TRP A 291 10.08 35.87 -14.60
N THR A 292 10.72 36.95 -15.06
CA THR A 292 10.93 37.20 -16.49
C THR A 292 12.33 37.70 -16.77
N ASP A 293 12.79 37.54 -18.00
CA ASP A 293 14.05 38.14 -18.47
C ASP A 293 13.94 39.65 -18.80
N GLY A 294 12.74 40.24 -18.62
CA GLY A 294 12.40 41.61 -19.01
C GLY A 294 12.07 41.78 -20.50
N LYS A 295 12.15 40.72 -21.31
CA LYS A 295 11.73 40.67 -22.73
C LYS A 295 10.44 39.87 -22.93
N GLY A 296 9.82 39.43 -21.83
CA GLY A 296 8.56 38.69 -21.82
C GLY A 296 8.71 37.17 -21.69
N ASN A 297 9.95 36.64 -21.68
CA ASN A 297 10.17 35.21 -21.47
C ASN A 297 10.09 34.89 -19.98
N ILE A 298 9.31 33.87 -19.62
CA ILE A 298 9.14 33.42 -18.24
C ILE A 298 10.32 32.53 -17.84
N SER A 299 10.81 32.70 -16.61
CA SER A 299 11.83 31.83 -16.03
C SER A 299 11.34 30.38 -15.91
N PRO A 300 12.04 29.38 -16.49
CA PRO A 300 11.68 27.97 -16.34
C PRO A 300 11.55 27.53 -14.88
N GLN A 301 12.44 28.00 -14.01
CA GLN A 301 12.40 27.70 -12.58
C GLN A 301 11.11 28.19 -11.92
N MET A 302 10.66 29.42 -12.24
CA MET A 302 9.42 29.95 -11.68
C MET A 302 8.20 29.24 -12.24
N LEU A 303 8.27 28.84 -13.51
CA LEU A 303 7.24 28.03 -14.14
C LEU A 303 7.12 26.63 -13.49
N ASP A 304 8.25 26.01 -13.13
CA ASP A 304 8.25 24.72 -12.43
C ASP A 304 7.66 24.83 -11.01
N ARG A 305 7.99 25.90 -10.28
CA ARG A 305 7.36 26.20 -8.98
C ARG A 305 5.84 26.42 -9.11
N LEU A 306 5.41 27.15 -10.14
CA LEU A 306 3.98 27.34 -10.41
C LEU A 306 3.30 26.02 -10.79
N ARG A 307 3.98 25.13 -11.54
CA ARG A 307 3.48 23.79 -11.87
C ARG A 307 3.37 22.90 -10.65
N GLU A 308 4.32 23.00 -9.71
CA GLU A 308 4.26 22.31 -8.43
C GLU A 308 3.08 22.82 -7.60
N PHE A 309 2.88 24.14 -7.53
CA PHE A 309 1.78 24.78 -6.80
C PHE A 309 0.36 24.37 -7.24
N ILE A 310 0.16 24.06 -8.54
CA ILE A 310 -1.17 23.77 -9.12
C ILE A 310 -1.51 22.27 -9.17
N GLN A 311 -0.64 21.41 -8.65
CA GLN A 311 -0.87 19.95 -8.58
C GLN A 311 -1.79 19.57 -7.43
#